data_AF-A0A1V6EKR6-F1
#
_entry.id   AF-A0A1V6EKR6-F1
#
_cell.length_a   1.000
_cell.length_b   1.000
_cell.length_c   1.000
_cell.angle_alpha   90.00
_cell.angle_beta   90.00
_cell.angle_gamma   90.00
#
_symmetry.space_group_name_H-M   'P 1'
#
loop_
_entity.id
_entity.type
_entity.pdbx_description
1 polymer ?
#
loop_
_entity_poly.entity_id
_entity_poly.type
_entity_poly.pdbx_seq_one_letter_code
_entity_poly.pdbx_strand_id
1 'polypeptide(L)'
;MKVQFHWDRIGKKNEQSSCWLRCAQSWGGGGWGSMFIPRIGDEVLVSFMEGDPDWPIITGSAYNGLNTPLYDLPANKTRSTIKTRSYPNSHGYNELRFDDRAGHEEVFIHGEKDWNILIKNDKGQFVGHDETLSVANDRTKTVGENQTESIGVDKAITVGQNHTESIEVNMTRNVGMNKFDTTAINSAETVGAAKELSIGGLYQISVGGVMNETVIGAKAEEVGAAKALVVANDMTEYVMGDRKTTTEGNLTRKVGKTHHIQAEEYILEAKDQLILKTANATIIMKPDSITIKGKKIAYPGPGTAASFPKDQQNKKQIYSQQFDFSEILSAGNYPEKRFGNHFVEISKPDGTHLETLIIGQNGFTNRLFTEKDEEVIAWAGDGQWEVHEEFEDIEEQNNDNE
;
A
#
# COMPACT_ATOMS: atom_id res chain seq x y z
N MET A 1 -35.76 -51.30 -50.28
CA MET A 1 -34.96 -50.61 -51.31
C MET A 1 -35.37 -51.06 -52.70
N LYS A 2 -34.92 -50.38 -53.75
CA LYS A 2 -35.08 -50.84 -55.13
C LYS A 2 -33.73 -51.26 -55.70
N VAL A 3 -33.72 -52.29 -56.54
CA VAL A 3 -32.51 -52.89 -57.11
C VAL A 3 -32.66 -53.02 -58.63
N GLN A 4 -31.54 -53.15 -59.33
CA GLN A 4 -31.51 -53.57 -60.74
C GLN A 4 -30.89 -54.97 -60.79
N PHE A 5 -31.65 -55.98 -61.21
CA PHE A 5 -31.09 -57.32 -61.43
C PHE A 5 -30.19 -57.34 -62.66
N HIS A 6 -29.12 -58.14 -62.63
CA HIS A 6 -28.16 -58.24 -63.74
C HIS A 6 -28.78 -58.79 -65.04
N TRP A 7 -29.84 -59.59 -64.93
CA TRP A 7 -30.56 -60.16 -66.08
C TRP A 7 -31.69 -59.27 -66.61
N ASP A 8 -32.05 -58.19 -65.90
CA ASP A 8 -33.04 -57.23 -66.40
C ASP A 8 -32.39 -56.32 -67.45
N ARG A 9 -32.86 -56.49 -68.70
CA ARG A 9 -32.39 -55.77 -69.89
C ARG A 9 -33.19 -54.51 -70.20
N ILE A 10 -34.33 -54.30 -69.52
CA ILE A 10 -35.27 -53.20 -69.79
C ILE A 10 -35.09 -52.08 -68.75
N GLY A 11 -34.79 -52.44 -67.51
CA GLY A 11 -34.59 -51.49 -66.43
C GLY A 11 -33.50 -50.45 -66.71
N LYS A 12 -33.74 -49.23 -66.24
CA LYS A 12 -32.88 -48.06 -66.49
C LYS A 12 -31.97 -47.72 -65.30
N LYS A 13 -31.75 -48.67 -64.38
CA LYS A 13 -31.01 -48.46 -63.12
C LYS A 13 -31.53 -47.27 -62.32
N ASN A 14 -32.85 -47.16 -62.18
CA ASN A 14 -33.52 -46.04 -61.52
C ASN A 14 -34.61 -46.53 -60.55
N GLU A 15 -35.41 -45.63 -60.01
CA GLU A 15 -36.49 -45.93 -59.08
C GLU A 15 -37.63 -46.78 -59.69
N GLN A 16 -37.63 -47.06 -60.98
CA GLN A 16 -38.62 -47.92 -61.64
C GLN A 16 -38.09 -49.33 -61.91
N SER A 17 -36.82 -49.62 -61.56
CA SER A 17 -36.16 -50.90 -61.83
C SER A 17 -36.74 -52.10 -61.06
N SER A 18 -37.38 -51.88 -59.91
CA SER A 18 -38.00 -52.96 -59.13
C SER A 18 -39.11 -52.47 -58.20
N CYS A 19 -39.82 -53.44 -57.59
CA CYS A 19 -40.61 -53.21 -56.39
C CYS A 19 -39.71 -52.87 -55.18
N TRP A 20 -40.32 -52.56 -54.03
CA TRP A 20 -39.58 -52.39 -52.78
C TRP A 20 -39.21 -53.74 -52.19
N LEU A 21 -37.92 -54.00 -52.05
CA LEU A 21 -37.36 -55.16 -51.37
C LEU A 21 -37.12 -54.85 -49.89
N ARG A 22 -37.44 -55.81 -49.01
CA ARG A 22 -36.96 -55.80 -47.62
C ARG A 22 -35.47 -56.12 -47.60
N CYS A 23 -34.77 -55.63 -46.57
CA CYS A 23 -33.36 -55.91 -46.34
C CYS A 23 -33.18 -56.55 -44.97
N ALA A 24 -32.65 -57.76 -44.94
CA ALA A 24 -32.21 -58.41 -43.72
C ALA A 24 -31.19 -57.51 -43.02
N GLN A 25 -31.33 -57.40 -41.70
CA GLN A 25 -30.41 -56.69 -40.81
C GLN A 25 -29.73 -57.74 -39.92
N SER A 26 -28.56 -57.43 -39.34
CA SER A 26 -27.90 -58.37 -38.42
C SER A 26 -28.72 -58.60 -37.14
N TRP A 27 -29.51 -57.60 -36.73
CA TRP A 27 -30.49 -57.69 -35.65
C TRP A 27 -31.65 -56.71 -35.85
N GLY A 28 -32.90 -57.18 -35.75
CA GLY A 28 -34.10 -56.32 -35.85
C GLY A 28 -35.20 -56.75 -34.89
N GLY A 29 -35.51 -55.92 -33.91
CA GLY A 29 -36.60 -56.09 -32.94
C GLY A 29 -37.68 -55.00 -33.07
N GLY A 30 -38.74 -55.11 -32.27
CA GLY A 30 -39.84 -54.14 -32.23
C GLY A 30 -39.41 -52.80 -31.59
N GLY A 31 -38.79 -51.92 -32.38
CA GLY A 31 -38.34 -50.59 -31.95
C GLY A 31 -36.87 -50.48 -31.56
N TRP A 32 -36.05 -51.51 -31.83
CA TRP A 32 -34.64 -51.57 -31.43
C TRP A 32 -33.87 -52.57 -32.33
N GLY A 33 -32.55 -52.41 -32.47
CA GLY A 33 -31.70 -53.29 -33.29
C GLY A 33 -30.63 -52.56 -34.10
N SER A 34 -30.07 -53.25 -35.09
CA SER A 34 -29.11 -52.69 -36.06
C SER A 34 -29.84 -52.21 -37.32
N MET A 35 -29.32 -51.16 -37.97
CA MET A 35 -29.83 -50.73 -39.27
C MET A 35 -28.71 -50.22 -40.16
N PHE A 36 -28.38 -51.00 -41.19
CA PHE A 36 -27.49 -50.61 -42.27
C PHE A 36 -28.27 -50.68 -43.58
N ILE A 37 -28.48 -49.51 -44.18
CA ILE A 37 -29.24 -49.37 -45.42
C ILE A 37 -28.22 -49.32 -46.56
N PRO A 38 -28.22 -50.30 -47.48
CA PRO A 38 -27.41 -50.20 -48.70
C PRO A 38 -27.68 -48.88 -49.44
N ARG A 39 -26.68 -48.39 -50.17
CA ARG A 39 -26.77 -47.14 -50.92
C ARG A 39 -26.89 -47.42 -52.42
N ILE A 40 -27.27 -46.40 -53.18
CA ILE A 40 -27.29 -46.50 -54.64
C ILE A 40 -25.86 -46.79 -55.12
N GLY A 41 -25.68 -47.88 -55.86
CA GLY A 41 -24.39 -48.35 -56.35
C GLY A 41 -23.78 -49.49 -55.54
N ASP A 42 -24.30 -49.80 -54.34
CA ASP A 42 -23.86 -50.96 -53.57
C ASP A 42 -24.37 -52.26 -54.22
N GLU A 43 -23.56 -53.31 -54.17
CA GLU A 43 -23.95 -54.66 -54.60
C GLU A 43 -24.56 -55.42 -53.42
N VAL A 44 -25.73 -56.02 -53.66
CA VAL A 44 -26.52 -56.73 -52.65
C VAL A 44 -26.86 -58.14 -53.10
N LEU A 45 -26.91 -59.06 -52.14
CA LEU A 45 -27.34 -60.44 -52.36
C LEU A 45 -28.86 -60.53 -52.18
N VAL A 46 -29.59 -60.84 -53.25
CA VAL A 46 -31.04 -61.01 -53.22
C VAL A 46 -31.39 -62.50 -53.19
N SER A 47 -32.12 -62.90 -52.15
CA SER A 47 -32.78 -64.21 -52.08
C SER A 47 -34.26 -64.08 -52.45
N PHE A 48 -34.86 -65.18 -52.86
CA PHE A 48 -36.27 -65.26 -53.23
C PHE A 48 -36.97 -66.20 -52.27
N MET A 49 -37.97 -65.72 -51.53
CA MET A 49 -38.66 -66.53 -50.51
C MET A 49 -39.39 -67.69 -51.20
N GLU A 50 -39.22 -68.92 -50.69
CA GLU A 50 -39.71 -70.15 -51.34
C GLU A 50 -39.23 -70.34 -52.80
N GLY A 51 -38.18 -69.62 -53.22
CA GLY A 51 -37.70 -69.62 -54.60
C GLY A 51 -38.55 -68.82 -55.58
N ASP A 52 -39.55 -68.07 -55.12
CA ASP A 52 -40.45 -67.27 -55.98
C ASP A 52 -39.79 -65.95 -56.43
N PRO A 53 -39.52 -65.74 -57.73
CA PRO A 53 -38.95 -64.51 -58.26
C PRO A 53 -39.74 -63.24 -57.92
N ASP A 54 -41.04 -63.35 -57.63
CA ASP A 54 -41.90 -62.23 -57.28
C ASP A 54 -41.78 -61.82 -55.80
N TRP A 55 -41.15 -62.65 -54.95
CA TRP A 55 -40.95 -62.41 -53.52
C TRP A 55 -39.48 -62.21 -53.12
N PRO A 56 -38.79 -61.17 -53.65
CA PRO A 56 -37.39 -60.90 -53.36
C PRO A 56 -37.15 -60.28 -51.97
N ILE A 57 -36.03 -60.65 -51.36
CA ILE A 57 -35.50 -60.09 -50.12
C ILE A 57 -33.98 -59.96 -50.19
N ILE A 58 -33.45 -58.80 -49.79
CA ILE A 58 -32.00 -58.60 -49.67
C ILE A 58 -31.52 -59.33 -48.41
N THR A 59 -30.48 -60.14 -48.54
CA THR A 59 -29.94 -61.02 -47.48
C THR A 59 -28.50 -60.70 -47.09
N GLY A 60 -27.81 -59.87 -47.87
CA GLY A 60 -26.46 -59.41 -47.57
C GLY A 60 -25.94 -58.42 -48.60
N SER A 61 -24.68 -58.02 -48.44
CA SER A 61 -23.93 -57.21 -49.40
C SER A 61 -22.53 -57.79 -49.59
N ALA A 62 -21.91 -57.47 -50.72
CA ALA A 62 -20.58 -57.95 -51.06
C ALA A 62 -19.70 -56.82 -51.62
N TYR A 63 -18.42 -56.85 -51.28
CA TYR A 63 -17.40 -56.08 -51.99
C TYR A 63 -17.16 -56.71 -53.37
N ASN A 64 -16.79 -55.87 -54.33
CA ASN A 64 -16.48 -56.25 -55.71
C ASN A 64 -15.31 -55.40 -56.24
N GLY A 65 -14.99 -55.50 -57.54
CA GLY A 65 -13.88 -54.75 -58.14
C GLY A 65 -14.04 -53.22 -58.18
N LEU A 66 -15.27 -52.71 -58.03
CA LEU A 66 -15.57 -51.28 -57.94
C LEU A 66 -15.72 -50.83 -56.47
N ASN A 67 -16.47 -51.59 -55.69
CA ASN A 67 -16.63 -51.42 -54.25
C ASN A 67 -15.64 -52.34 -53.54
N THR A 68 -14.39 -51.94 -53.45
CA THR A 68 -13.33 -52.76 -52.83
C THR A 68 -13.50 -52.84 -51.31
N PRO A 69 -12.91 -53.85 -50.64
CA PRO A 69 -12.80 -53.87 -49.18
C PRO A 69 -12.22 -52.55 -48.62
N LEU A 70 -12.62 -52.19 -47.40
CA LEU A 70 -12.24 -50.91 -46.77
C LEU A 70 -10.74 -50.78 -46.48
N TYR A 71 -10.04 -51.91 -46.39
CA TYR A 71 -8.62 -52.02 -46.16
C TYR A 71 -8.01 -53.01 -47.16
N ASP A 72 -6.77 -52.77 -47.57
CA ASP A 72 -6.07 -53.64 -48.51
C ASP A 72 -5.90 -55.05 -47.92
N LEU A 73 -6.39 -56.05 -48.64
CA LEU A 73 -6.27 -57.47 -48.30
C LEU A 73 -5.29 -58.15 -49.26
N PRO A 74 -4.43 -59.07 -48.76
CA PRO A 74 -4.45 -59.67 -47.42
C PRO A 74 -3.62 -58.93 -46.36
N ALA A 75 -3.04 -57.76 -46.67
CA ALA A 75 -2.13 -57.04 -45.78
C ALA A 75 -2.76 -56.70 -44.41
N ASN A 76 -4.04 -56.31 -44.39
CA ASN A 76 -4.76 -55.91 -43.19
C ASN A 76 -5.75 -56.97 -42.68
N LYS A 77 -5.41 -58.26 -42.84
CA LYS A 77 -6.30 -59.37 -42.48
C LYS A 77 -6.66 -59.47 -40.98
N THR A 78 -5.96 -58.74 -40.10
CA THR A 78 -6.24 -58.66 -38.66
C THR A 78 -7.22 -57.53 -38.30
N ARG A 79 -7.67 -56.74 -39.29
CA ARG A 79 -8.56 -55.61 -39.05
C ARG A 79 -10.02 -55.99 -39.25
N SER A 80 -10.83 -55.62 -38.27
CA SER A 80 -12.28 -55.68 -38.31
C SER A 80 -12.85 -54.28 -38.08
N THR A 81 -13.84 -53.85 -38.87
CA THR A 81 -14.34 -52.46 -38.78
C THR A 81 -15.81 -52.33 -39.12
N ILE A 82 -16.45 -51.34 -38.51
CA ILE A 82 -17.69 -50.73 -38.99
C ILE A 82 -17.35 -49.31 -39.41
N LYS A 83 -17.25 -49.10 -40.73
CA LYS A 83 -16.95 -47.79 -41.33
C LYS A 83 -18.15 -47.29 -42.12
N THR A 84 -18.65 -46.11 -41.76
CA THR A 84 -19.76 -45.44 -42.44
C THR A 84 -19.23 -44.28 -43.27
N ARG A 85 -19.99 -43.80 -44.26
CA ARG A 85 -19.60 -42.67 -45.10
C ARG A 85 -20.60 -41.53 -44.98
N SER A 86 -20.14 -40.29 -44.84
CA SER A 86 -21.00 -39.11 -44.87
C SER A 86 -21.79 -39.04 -46.18
N TYR A 87 -23.06 -38.67 -46.11
CA TYR A 87 -23.98 -38.64 -47.24
C TYR A 87 -24.81 -37.35 -47.24
N PRO A 88 -25.13 -36.77 -48.40
CA PRO A 88 -24.67 -37.15 -49.76
C PRO A 88 -23.29 -36.57 -50.10
N ASN A 89 -22.64 -37.12 -51.13
CA ASN A 89 -21.47 -36.55 -51.83
C ASN A 89 -20.29 -36.11 -50.93
N SER A 90 -19.99 -36.87 -49.88
CA SER A 90 -18.87 -36.60 -48.99
C SER A 90 -17.88 -37.76 -48.96
N HIS A 91 -16.62 -37.44 -48.62
CA HIS A 91 -15.56 -38.40 -48.35
C HIS A 91 -15.33 -38.60 -46.83
N GLY A 92 -16.03 -37.83 -45.99
CA GLY A 92 -15.99 -37.99 -44.53
C GLY A 92 -16.56 -39.33 -44.06
N TYR A 93 -16.16 -39.79 -42.88
CA TYR A 93 -16.52 -41.12 -42.38
C TYR A 93 -16.53 -41.20 -40.86
N ASN A 94 -17.39 -42.06 -40.31
CA ASN A 94 -17.28 -42.49 -38.91
C ASN A 94 -16.79 -43.94 -38.89
N GLU A 95 -15.97 -44.28 -37.91
CA GLU A 95 -15.36 -45.61 -37.83
C GLU A 95 -15.25 -46.12 -36.40
N LEU A 96 -15.58 -47.40 -36.21
CA LEU A 96 -15.15 -48.22 -35.09
C LEU A 96 -14.32 -49.37 -35.66
N ARG A 97 -13.04 -49.43 -35.33
CA ARG A 97 -12.09 -50.43 -35.84
C ARG A 97 -11.37 -51.13 -34.71
N PHE A 98 -11.13 -52.43 -34.92
CA PHE A 98 -10.27 -53.29 -34.12
C PHE A 98 -9.12 -53.80 -34.99
N ASP A 99 -7.88 -53.74 -34.50
CA ASP A 99 -6.72 -54.43 -35.09
C ASP A 99 -6.21 -55.46 -34.09
N ASP A 100 -6.30 -56.75 -34.43
CA ASP A 100 -5.95 -57.87 -33.54
C ASP A 100 -4.51 -58.37 -33.77
N ARG A 101 -3.63 -57.53 -34.32
CA ARG A 101 -2.22 -57.87 -34.50
C ARG A 101 -1.51 -57.87 -33.14
N ALA A 102 -1.04 -59.05 -32.72
CA ALA A 102 -0.33 -59.23 -31.45
C ALA A 102 0.81 -58.21 -31.23
N GLY A 103 0.77 -57.52 -30.09
CA GLY A 103 1.72 -56.47 -29.69
C GLY A 103 1.49 -55.09 -30.34
N HIS A 104 0.44 -54.97 -31.15
CA HIS A 104 0.04 -53.76 -31.86
C HIS A 104 -1.49 -53.60 -31.85
N GLU A 105 -2.15 -54.16 -30.83
CA GLU A 105 -3.60 -54.17 -30.72
C GLU A 105 -4.13 -52.73 -30.61
N GLU A 106 -5.22 -52.44 -31.32
CA GLU A 106 -5.81 -51.11 -31.33
C GLU A 106 -7.33 -51.18 -31.39
N VAL A 107 -7.97 -50.32 -30.58
CA VAL A 107 -9.36 -49.90 -30.80
C VAL A 107 -9.34 -48.45 -31.27
N PHE A 108 -9.83 -48.21 -32.48
CA PHE A 108 -9.89 -46.88 -33.07
C PHE A 108 -11.34 -46.42 -33.21
N ILE A 109 -11.62 -45.23 -32.69
CA ILE A 109 -12.92 -44.57 -32.81
C ILE A 109 -12.70 -43.23 -33.51
N HIS A 110 -13.38 -43.02 -34.64
CA HIS A 110 -13.39 -41.76 -35.38
C HIS A 110 -14.81 -41.23 -35.53
N GLY A 111 -15.03 -40.01 -35.04
CA GLY A 111 -16.22 -39.23 -35.36
C GLY A 111 -15.87 -38.15 -36.37
N GLU A 112 -16.60 -38.08 -37.48
CA GLU A 112 -16.40 -37.07 -38.52
C GLU A 112 -16.72 -35.65 -38.02
N LYS A 113 -17.60 -35.55 -37.01
CA LYS A 113 -18.08 -34.27 -36.48
C LYS A 113 -18.25 -34.30 -34.96
N ASP A 114 -19.43 -34.69 -34.49
CA ASP A 114 -19.78 -34.65 -33.07
C ASP A 114 -19.69 -36.06 -32.45
N TRP A 115 -19.04 -36.19 -31.30
CA TRP A 115 -19.06 -37.40 -30.48
C TRP A 115 -19.72 -37.12 -29.13
N ASN A 116 -20.93 -37.66 -28.93
CA ASN A 116 -21.70 -37.50 -27.71
C ASN A 116 -21.71 -38.80 -26.91
N ILE A 117 -21.42 -38.71 -25.62
CA ILE A 117 -21.47 -39.84 -24.67
C ILE A 117 -22.47 -39.48 -23.57
N LEU A 118 -23.52 -40.30 -23.41
CA LEU A 118 -24.50 -40.17 -22.34
C LEU A 118 -24.52 -41.45 -21.51
N ILE A 119 -24.07 -41.35 -20.27
CA ILE A 119 -24.12 -42.43 -19.28
C ILE A 119 -25.09 -42.03 -18.19
N LYS A 120 -26.05 -42.89 -17.86
CA LYS A 120 -27.13 -42.60 -16.90
C LYS A 120 -26.78 -42.91 -15.45
N ASN A 121 -25.65 -43.57 -15.22
CA ASN A 121 -25.16 -43.94 -13.90
C ASN A 121 -23.65 -43.68 -13.82
N ASP A 122 -22.81 -44.72 -13.97
CA ASP A 122 -21.37 -44.61 -13.74
C ASP A 122 -20.55 -44.82 -15.02
N LYS A 123 -19.50 -44.00 -15.22
CA LYS A 123 -18.47 -44.19 -16.25
C LYS A 123 -17.13 -44.46 -15.57
N GLY A 124 -16.64 -45.69 -15.66
CA GLY A 124 -15.27 -46.06 -15.26
C GLY A 124 -14.29 -45.94 -16.43
N GLN A 125 -13.05 -45.53 -16.14
CA GLN A 125 -11.94 -45.54 -17.09
C GLN A 125 -10.66 -45.88 -16.34
N PHE A 126 -9.90 -46.85 -16.86
CA PHE A 126 -8.59 -47.22 -16.34
C PHE A 126 -7.62 -47.27 -17.52
N VAL A 127 -6.53 -46.52 -17.43
CA VAL A 127 -5.47 -46.47 -18.43
C VAL A 127 -4.22 -47.06 -17.79
N GLY A 128 -3.71 -48.16 -18.33
CA GLY A 128 -2.59 -48.90 -17.73
C GLY A 128 -1.21 -48.26 -17.94
N HIS A 129 -1.12 -47.24 -18.80
CA HIS A 129 0.10 -46.49 -19.09
C HIS A 129 -0.26 -45.00 -19.24
N ASP A 130 -0.14 -44.42 -20.43
CA ASP A 130 -0.33 -42.98 -20.63
C ASP A 130 -1.69 -42.61 -21.22
N GLU A 131 -2.23 -41.47 -20.80
CA GLU A 131 -3.36 -40.79 -21.45
C GLU A 131 -2.89 -39.43 -22.00
N THR A 132 -3.26 -39.12 -23.24
CA THR A 132 -3.07 -37.79 -23.85
C THR A 132 -4.40 -37.24 -24.31
N LEU A 133 -4.71 -36.00 -23.90
CA LEU A 133 -5.92 -35.28 -24.29
C LEU A 133 -5.55 -33.92 -24.88
N SER A 134 -5.98 -33.67 -26.12
CA SER A 134 -5.84 -32.37 -26.77
C SER A 134 -7.21 -31.82 -27.14
N VAL A 135 -7.45 -30.55 -26.77
CA VAL A 135 -8.66 -29.80 -27.12
C VAL A 135 -8.20 -28.52 -27.81
N ALA A 136 -8.54 -28.37 -29.09
CA ALA A 136 -8.03 -27.27 -29.91
C ALA A 136 -8.71 -25.91 -29.63
N ASN A 137 -9.91 -25.95 -29.05
CA ASN A 137 -10.67 -24.76 -28.67
C ASN A 137 -11.01 -24.85 -27.17
N ASP A 138 -12.30 -24.89 -26.82
CA ASP A 138 -12.74 -24.79 -25.42
C ASP A 138 -13.02 -26.13 -24.75
N ARG A 139 -12.71 -26.23 -23.45
CA ARG A 139 -13.13 -27.32 -22.57
C ARG A 139 -13.90 -26.77 -21.37
N THR A 140 -15.12 -27.25 -21.18
CA THR A 140 -15.93 -26.99 -19.99
C THR A 140 -16.06 -28.26 -19.15
N LYS A 141 -15.89 -28.15 -17.84
CA LYS A 141 -16.07 -29.25 -16.88
C LYS A 141 -16.99 -28.79 -15.75
N THR A 142 -18.09 -29.51 -15.54
CA THR A 142 -19.01 -29.30 -14.43
C THR A 142 -19.07 -30.58 -13.60
N VAL A 143 -18.88 -30.44 -12.29
CA VAL A 143 -19.04 -31.52 -11.31
C VAL A 143 -20.10 -31.05 -10.33
N GLY A 144 -21.19 -31.81 -10.18
CA GLY A 144 -22.33 -31.38 -9.37
C GLY A 144 -22.10 -31.45 -7.86
N GLU A 145 -21.14 -32.28 -7.44
CA GLU A 145 -20.80 -32.54 -6.05
C GLU A 145 -19.27 -32.41 -5.88
N ASN A 146 -18.58 -33.51 -5.57
CA ASN A 146 -17.16 -33.51 -5.23
C ASN A 146 -16.25 -33.88 -6.40
N GLN A 147 -15.12 -33.17 -6.52
CA GLN A 147 -13.98 -33.57 -7.35
C GLN A 147 -12.76 -33.85 -6.47
N THR A 148 -12.15 -35.01 -6.65
CA THR A 148 -10.86 -35.38 -6.04
C THR A 148 -9.84 -35.67 -7.12
N GLU A 149 -8.62 -35.17 -6.94
CA GLU A 149 -7.50 -35.36 -7.87
C GLU A 149 -6.25 -35.72 -7.05
N SER A 150 -5.56 -36.79 -7.43
CA SER A 150 -4.31 -37.21 -6.80
C SER A 150 -3.23 -37.37 -7.86
N ILE A 151 -2.08 -36.74 -7.64
CA ILE A 151 -0.94 -36.75 -8.54
C ILE A 151 0.26 -37.28 -7.75
N GLY A 152 0.88 -38.36 -8.23
CA GLY A 152 1.94 -39.06 -7.50
C GLY A 152 3.29 -38.36 -7.52
N VAL A 153 3.55 -37.52 -8.54
CA VAL A 153 4.84 -36.83 -8.72
C VAL A 153 4.61 -35.34 -8.98
N ASP A 154 4.41 -34.92 -10.23
CA ASP A 154 4.39 -33.51 -10.61
C ASP A 154 3.07 -33.08 -11.24
N LYS A 155 2.61 -31.87 -10.89
CA LYS A 155 1.50 -31.17 -11.56
C LYS A 155 1.99 -29.81 -12.07
N ALA A 156 1.99 -29.64 -13.39
CA ALA A 156 2.32 -28.37 -14.04
C ALA A 156 1.05 -27.71 -14.60
N ILE A 157 0.90 -26.39 -14.37
CA ILE A 157 -0.19 -25.58 -14.92
C ILE A 157 0.42 -24.33 -15.55
N THR A 158 0.02 -24.03 -16.78
CA THR A 158 0.37 -22.77 -17.47
C THR A 158 -0.90 -22.14 -17.99
N VAL A 159 -1.13 -20.87 -17.61
CA VAL A 159 -2.30 -20.09 -18.02
C VAL A 159 -1.80 -18.89 -18.81
N GLY A 160 -2.25 -18.74 -20.06
CA GLY A 160 -1.76 -17.70 -20.96
C GLY A 160 -2.30 -16.30 -20.69
N GLN A 161 -3.46 -16.20 -20.02
CA GLN A 161 -4.10 -14.94 -19.64
C GLN A 161 -4.51 -14.98 -18.15
N ASN A 162 -5.79 -15.17 -17.87
CA ASN A 162 -6.34 -15.03 -16.52
C ASN A 162 -6.61 -16.38 -15.86
N HIS A 163 -6.26 -16.50 -14.58
CA HIS A 163 -6.74 -17.55 -13.68
C HIS A 163 -7.63 -16.91 -12.61
N THR A 164 -8.82 -17.43 -12.42
CA THR A 164 -9.76 -16.98 -11.39
C THR A 164 -10.19 -18.18 -10.57
N GLU A 165 -10.07 -18.06 -9.26
CA GLU A 165 -10.45 -19.08 -8.29
C GLU A 165 -11.30 -18.42 -7.21
N SER A 166 -12.49 -18.98 -6.94
CA SER A 166 -13.40 -18.51 -5.90
C SER A 166 -13.67 -19.63 -4.93
N ILE A 167 -13.38 -19.41 -3.65
CA ILE A 167 -13.58 -20.37 -2.57
C ILE A 167 -14.50 -19.72 -1.54
N GLU A 168 -15.69 -20.27 -1.35
CA GLU A 168 -16.72 -19.69 -0.48
C GLU A 168 -16.46 -19.94 1.02
N VAL A 169 -15.79 -21.04 1.35
CA VAL A 169 -15.59 -21.47 2.74
C VAL A 169 -14.12 -21.40 3.12
N ASN A 170 -13.31 -22.42 2.76
CA ASN A 170 -11.92 -22.51 3.20
C ASN A 170 -10.99 -22.97 2.08
N MET A 171 -9.83 -22.33 1.97
CA MET A 171 -8.68 -22.82 1.22
C MET A 171 -7.58 -23.22 2.20
N THR A 172 -7.01 -24.41 2.02
CA THR A 172 -5.81 -24.85 2.76
C THR A 172 -4.71 -25.18 1.76
N ARG A 173 -3.52 -24.60 1.96
CA ARG A 173 -2.36 -24.82 1.09
C ARG A 173 -1.13 -25.14 1.94
N ASN A 174 -0.70 -26.40 1.89
CA ASN A 174 0.52 -26.86 2.54
C ASN A 174 1.65 -26.96 1.51
N VAL A 175 2.74 -26.22 1.73
CA VAL A 175 3.94 -26.24 0.88
C VAL A 175 5.11 -26.73 1.73
N GLY A 176 5.67 -27.89 1.39
CA GLY A 176 6.68 -28.54 2.23
C GLY A 176 8.07 -27.89 2.17
N MET A 177 8.40 -27.26 1.05
CA MET A 177 9.68 -26.58 0.83
C MET A 177 9.43 -25.09 0.53
N ASN A 178 9.62 -24.67 -0.72
CA ASN A 178 9.60 -23.26 -1.09
C ASN A 178 8.29 -22.87 -1.78
N LYS A 179 7.84 -21.64 -1.51
CA LYS A 179 6.78 -20.95 -2.24
C LYS A 179 7.38 -19.68 -2.85
N PHE A 180 7.22 -19.48 -4.15
CA PHE A 180 7.63 -18.28 -4.86
C PHE A 180 6.40 -17.59 -5.46
N ASP A 181 6.17 -16.34 -5.08
CA ASP A 181 5.13 -15.49 -5.66
C ASP A 181 5.81 -14.24 -6.23
N THR A 182 5.63 -13.98 -7.53
CA THR A 182 6.13 -12.78 -8.19
C THR A 182 4.96 -12.01 -8.78
N THR A 183 4.78 -10.77 -8.34
CA THR A 183 3.71 -9.88 -8.80
C THR A 183 4.30 -8.64 -9.44
N ALA A 184 3.99 -8.39 -10.71
CA ALA A 184 4.64 -7.34 -11.48
C ALA A 184 4.12 -5.92 -11.15
N ILE A 185 2.83 -5.78 -10.81
CA ILE A 185 2.18 -4.47 -10.66
C ILE A 185 1.63 -4.29 -9.24
N ASN A 186 0.66 -5.10 -8.83
CA ASN A 186 -0.04 -4.91 -7.56
C ASN A 186 -0.44 -6.24 -6.90
N SER A 187 -0.15 -6.36 -5.61
CA SER A 187 -0.63 -7.45 -4.75
C SER A 187 -1.43 -6.83 -3.60
N ALA A 188 -2.73 -7.12 -3.56
CA ALA A 188 -3.64 -6.61 -2.53
C ALA A 188 -4.21 -7.76 -1.71
N GLU A 189 -4.33 -7.56 -0.39
CA GLU A 189 -4.89 -8.53 0.54
C GLU A 189 -5.77 -7.80 1.55
N THR A 190 -7.03 -8.20 1.63
CA THR A 190 -7.99 -7.67 2.60
C THR A 190 -8.39 -8.79 3.54
N VAL A 191 -8.15 -8.60 4.83
CA VAL A 191 -8.44 -9.59 5.87
C VAL A 191 -9.48 -9.03 6.82
N GLY A 192 -10.63 -9.71 6.94
CA GLY A 192 -11.77 -9.18 7.71
C GLY A 192 -11.64 -9.31 9.23
N ALA A 193 -10.89 -10.31 9.71
CA ALA A 193 -10.75 -10.58 11.14
C ALA A 193 -9.30 -10.49 11.62
N ALA A 194 -8.46 -11.46 11.25
CA ALA A 194 -7.08 -11.53 11.72
C ALA A 194 -6.15 -12.12 10.66
N LYS A 195 -4.95 -11.56 10.55
CA LYS A 195 -3.84 -12.11 9.79
C LYS A 195 -2.70 -12.42 10.73
N GLU A 196 -2.30 -13.68 10.79
CA GLU A 196 -1.16 -14.13 11.58
C GLU A 196 0.04 -14.42 10.66
N LEU A 197 1.23 -13.99 11.09
CA LEU A 197 2.48 -14.24 10.38
C LEU A 197 3.53 -14.72 11.38
N SER A 198 3.90 -16.00 11.28
CA SER A 198 4.97 -16.59 12.07
C SER A 198 6.14 -16.97 11.16
N ILE A 199 7.32 -16.44 11.45
CA ILE A 199 8.55 -16.69 10.67
C ILE A 199 9.59 -17.29 11.62
N GLY A 200 9.97 -18.55 11.37
CA GLY A 200 10.98 -19.24 12.17
C GLY A 200 12.44 -18.85 11.85
N GLY A 201 12.64 -18.06 10.80
CA GLY A 201 13.97 -17.63 10.33
C GLY A 201 14.02 -16.12 10.05
N LEU A 202 14.66 -15.75 8.93
CA LEU A 202 14.76 -14.34 8.53
C LEU A 202 13.45 -13.85 7.91
N TYR A 203 13.02 -12.66 8.31
CA TYR A 203 11.99 -11.88 7.63
C TYR A 203 12.58 -10.53 7.18
N GLN A 204 12.59 -10.28 5.88
CA GLN A 204 13.13 -9.06 5.30
C GLN A 204 12.09 -8.39 4.40
N ILE A 205 11.92 -7.08 4.60
CA ILE A 205 11.12 -6.21 3.74
C ILE A 205 12.04 -5.17 3.11
N SER A 206 11.99 -5.04 1.78
CA SER A 206 12.73 -4.02 1.04
C SER A 206 11.75 -3.24 0.16
N VAL A 207 11.62 -1.93 0.42
CA VAL A 207 10.70 -1.05 -0.32
C VAL A 207 11.52 -0.02 -1.09
N GLY A 208 11.38 0.01 -2.41
CA GLY A 208 12.09 0.96 -3.28
C GLY A 208 11.45 2.36 -3.34
N GLY A 209 10.21 2.50 -2.87
CA GLY A 209 9.46 3.74 -2.82
C GLY A 209 9.07 4.10 -1.38
N VAL A 210 7.80 4.45 -1.18
CA VAL A 210 7.25 4.82 0.14
C VAL A 210 6.68 3.60 0.84
N MET A 211 7.00 3.44 2.12
CA MET A 211 6.33 2.50 3.03
C MET A 211 5.52 3.32 4.05
N ASN A 212 4.22 3.04 4.17
CA ASN A 212 3.36 3.61 5.20
C ASN A 212 2.69 2.49 5.99
N GLU A 213 2.62 2.65 7.30
CA GLU A 213 1.96 1.72 8.21
C GLU A 213 1.02 2.50 9.12
N THR A 214 -0.28 2.26 8.99
CA THR A 214 -1.31 2.89 9.81
C THR A 214 -1.88 1.85 10.76
N VAL A 215 -1.86 2.15 12.06
CA VAL A 215 -2.43 1.30 13.10
C VAL A 215 -3.42 2.15 13.91
N ILE A 216 -4.70 1.75 13.91
CA ILE A 216 -5.77 2.44 14.65
C ILE A 216 -5.74 2.04 16.13
N GLY A 217 -5.48 0.76 16.39
CA GLY A 217 -5.33 0.23 17.75
C GLY A 217 -3.93 0.43 18.29
N ALA A 218 -3.40 -0.61 18.94
CA ALA A 218 -2.04 -0.60 19.47
C ALA A 218 -1.06 -1.28 18.51
N LYS A 219 0.17 -0.75 18.48
CA LYS A 219 1.34 -1.41 17.90
C LYS A 219 2.34 -1.68 19.03
N ALA A 220 2.74 -2.94 19.18
CA ALA A 220 3.80 -3.35 20.09
C ALA A 220 4.97 -3.94 19.28
N GLU A 221 6.19 -3.62 19.68
CA GLU A 221 7.40 -4.14 19.05
C GLU A 221 8.40 -4.53 20.14
N GLU A 222 8.77 -5.81 20.17
CA GLU A 222 9.74 -6.37 21.09
C GLU A 222 10.92 -6.92 20.29
N VAL A 223 12.13 -6.51 20.67
CA VAL A 223 13.36 -6.91 19.99
C VAL A 223 14.31 -7.50 21.02
N GLY A 224 14.54 -8.82 20.95
CA GLY A 224 15.34 -9.53 21.95
C GLY A 224 16.85 -9.27 21.91
N ALA A 225 17.37 -8.66 20.83
CA ALA A 225 18.79 -8.39 20.67
C ALA A 225 19.06 -6.90 20.39
N ALA A 226 19.10 -6.51 19.11
CA ALA A 226 19.46 -5.15 18.71
C ALA A 226 18.41 -4.57 17.77
N LYS A 227 18.00 -3.33 18.05
CA LYS A 227 17.20 -2.50 17.15
C LYS A 227 18.03 -1.30 16.71
N ALA A 228 18.18 -1.14 15.39
CA ALA A 228 18.84 0.02 14.80
C ALA A 228 17.84 0.78 13.92
N LEU A 229 17.72 2.09 14.14
CA LEU A 229 16.93 3.00 13.31
C LEU A 229 17.88 4.02 12.69
N VAL A 230 17.89 4.10 11.37
CA VAL A 230 18.69 5.07 10.62
C VAL A 230 17.75 5.87 9.73
N VAL A 231 17.71 7.18 9.93
CA VAL A 231 16.91 8.12 9.12
C VAL A 231 17.88 9.11 8.48
N ALA A 232 17.90 9.14 7.15
CA ALA A 232 18.87 9.93 6.39
C ALA A 232 18.55 11.43 6.36
N ASN A 233 17.26 11.76 6.44
CA ASN A 233 16.76 13.13 6.43
C ASN A 233 16.08 13.43 7.78
N ASP A 234 14.79 13.74 7.78
CA ASP A 234 14.07 14.14 8.98
C ASP A 234 13.34 12.98 9.65
N MET A 235 13.41 12.94 10.98
CA MET A 235 12.53 12.13 11.84
C MET A 235 11.66 13.08 12.66
N THR A 236 10.35 12.98 12.49
CA THR A 236 9.36 13.73 13.28
C THR A 236 8.50 12.75 14.07
N GLU A 237 8.40 12.97 15.37
CA GLU A 237 7.64 12.14 16.29
C GLU A 237 6.67 13.03 17.08
N TYR A 238 5.37 12.71 17.02
CA TYR A 238 4.34 13.36 17.82
C TYR A 238 3.84 12.38 18.87
N VAL A 239 4.02 12.73 20.15
CA VAL A 239 3.48 11.95 21.27
C VAL A 239 2.47 12.84 21.98
N MET A 240 1.19 12.49 21.84
CA MET A 240 0.09 13.26 22.44
C MET A 240 -0.09 12.95 23.93
N GLY A 241 0.34 11.75 24.35
CA GLY A 241 0.39 11.36 25.75
C GLY A 241 1.83 11.34 26.28
N ASP A 242 2.09 10.46 27.24
CA ASP A 242 3.40 10.36 27.87
C ASP A 242 4.41 9.62 27.01
N ARG A 243 5.65 10.12 26.99
CA ARG A 243 6.80 9.36 26.49
C ARG A 243 7.70 8.95 27.65
N LYS A 244 7.79 7.64 27.89
CA LYS A 244 8.72 7.05 28.85
C LYS A 244 9.90 6.41 28.11
N THR A 245 11.12 6.72 28.56
CA THR A 245 12.34 6.07 28.08
C THR A 245 13.15 5.60 29.29
N THR A 246 13.48 4.32 29.31
CA THR A 246 14.32 3.74 30.35
C THR A 246 15.51 3.08 29.68
N THR A 247 16.72 3.40 30.14
CA THR A 247 17.96 2.84 29.65
C THR A 247 18.79 2.43 30.86
N GLU A 248 19.04 1.14 31.01
CA GLU A 248 19.86 0.62 32.12
C GLU A 248 21.35 0.95 31.92
N GLY A 249 21.78 0.96 30.66
CA GLY A 249 23.13 1.39 30.28
C GLY A 249 23.23 2.88 30.01
N ASN A 250 24.16 3.25 29.14
CA ASN A 250 24.38 4.64 28.76
C ASN A 250 23.38 5.11 27.71
N LEU A 251 22.72 6.23 27.97
CA LEU A 251 22.02 7.00 26.95
C LEU A 251 22.92 8.15 26.47
N THR A 252 23.24 8.18 25.18
CA THR A 252 23.99 9.28 24.56
C THR A 252 23.13 10.00 23.53
N ARG A 253 23.01 11.32 23.65
CA ARG A 253 22.36 12.18 22.64
C ARG A 253 23.35 13.23 22.17
N LYS A 254 23.71 13.16 20.89
CA LYS A 254 24.57 14.14 20.22
C LYS A 254 23.73 14.96 19.26
N VAL A 255 23.75 16.29 19.42
CA VAL A 255 23.07 17.23 18.53
C VAL A 255 24.13 18.15 17.92
N GLY A 256 24.19 18.18 16.59
CA GLY A 256 25.24 18.93 15.87
C GLY A 256 25.00 20.45 15.82
N LYS A 257 23.75 20.89 16.02
CA LYS A 257 23.34 22.29 16.08
C LYS A 257 22.67 22.56 17.43
N THR A 258 21.43 23.03 17.44
CA THR A 258 20.70 23.40 18.66
C THR A 258 19.93 22.21 19.22
N HIS A 259 20.08 21.95 20.51
CA HIS A 259 19.19 21.09 21.27
C HIS A 259 18.24 21.98 22.09
N HIS A 260 17.04 22.23 21.57
CA HIS A 260 15.99 22.94 22.30
C HIS A 260 15.22 21.93 23.16
N ILE A 261 15.09 22.23 24.45
CA ILE A 261 14.27 21.46 25.38
C ILE A 261 13.43 22.49 26.10
N GLN A 262 12.11 22.34 26.06
CA GLN A 262 11.17 23.19 26.80
C GLN A 262 10.13 22.35 27.55
N ALA A 263 9.89 22.72 28.81
CA ALA A 263 8.91 22.15 29.71
C ALA A 263 8.54 23.20 30.78
N GLU A 264 7.42 23.00 31.46
CA GLU A 264 7.08 23.81 32.64
C GLU A 264 8.05 23.56 33.80
N GLU A 265 8.52 22.31 33.97
CA GLU A 265 9.46 21.89 35.00
C GLU A 265 10.52 20.94 34.44
N TYR A 266 11.74 21.02 34.99
CA TYR A 266 12.80 20.06 34.76
C TYR A 266 13.33 19.49 36.05
N ILE A 267 13.36 18.16 36.12
CA ILE A 267 14.00 17.41 37.20
C ILE A 267 15.18 16.64 36.59
N LEU A 268 16.39 17.00 37.02
CA LEU A 268 17.63 16.33 36.62
C LEU A 268 18.27 15.71 37.86
N GLU A 269 18.19 14.38 37.95
CA GLU A 269 18.73 13.63 39.07
C GLU A 269 19.97 12.84 38.65
N ALA A 270 21.05 12.97 39.42
CA ALA A 270 22.27 12.19 39.26
C ALA A 270 22.73 11.70 40.64
N LYS A 271 23.12 10.42 40.72
CA LYS A 271 23.60 9.82 41.99
C LYS A 271 24.99 10.30 42.40
N ASP A 272 25.86 10.56 41.41
CA ASP A 272 27.24 10.98 41.63
C ASP A 272 27.41 12.47 41.34
N GLN A 273 27.27 12.88 40.08
CA GLN A 273 27.45 14.29 39.71
C GLN A 273 26.65 14.69 38.47
N LEU A 274 26.26 15.96 38.43
CA LEU A 274 25.71 16.61 37.25
C LEU A 274 26.76 17.57 36.68
N ILE A 275 27.09 17.42 35.38
CA ILE A 275 28.16 18.16 34.72
C ILE A 275 27.60 18.91 33.51
N LEU A 276 27.77 20.23 33.50
CA LEU A 276 27.46 21.10 32.36
C LEU A 276 28.77 21.68 31.82
N LYS A 277 29.07 21.44 30.55
CA LYS A 277 30.35 21.81 29.93
C LYS A 277 30.14 22.63 28.67
N THR A 278 30.99 23.64 28.49
CA THR A 278 31.22 24.32 27.21
C THR A 278 32.68 24.13 26.80
N ALA A 279 33.13 24.80 25.73
CA ALA A 279 34.51 24.69 25.26
C ALA A 279 35.56 25.00 26.35
N ASN A 280 35.32 26.03 27.17
CA ASN A 280 36.29 26.52 28.17
C ASN A 280 35.70 26.71 29.57
N ALA A 281 34.43 26.39 29.79
CA ALA A 281 33.78 26.55 31.09
C ALA A 281 33.06 25.27 31.51
N THR A 282 32.87 25.09 32.82
CA THR A 282 32.22 23.92 33.41
C THR A 282 31.50 24.27 34.70
N ILE A 283 30.32 23.69 34.90
CA ILE A 283 29.62 23.59 36.17
C ILE A 283 29.58 22.12 36.55
N ILE A 284 30.05 21.76 37.74
CA ILE A 284 29.97 20.41 38.31
C ILE A 284 29.19 20.52 39.63
N MET A 285 28.10 19.79 39.74
CA MET A 285 27.35 19.61 40.98
C MET A 285 27.56 18.19 41.48
N LYS A 286 28.08 18.07 42.71
CA LYS A 286 28.25 16.83 43.48
C LYS A 286 27.26 16.83 44.65
N PRO A 287 27.12 15.72 45.41
CA PRO A 287 26.16 15.65 46.52
C PRO A 287 26.46 16.66 47.63
N ASP A 288 27.71 17.11 47.75
CA ASP A 288 28.21 17.98 48.83
C ASP A 288 28.74 19.35 48.34
N SER A 289 28.83 19.59 47.02
CA SER A 289 29.52 20.76 46.49
C SER A 289 29.08 21.17 45.08
N ILE A 290 29.16 22.47 44.79
CA ILE A 290 28.96 23.04 43.44
C ILE A 290 30.23 23.78 43.02
N THR A 291 30.83 23.37 41.90
CA THR A 291 32.05 23.94 41.34
C THR A 291 31.78 24.61 39.99
N ILE A 292 32.14 25.89 39.86
CA ILE A 292 32.05 26.64 38.61
C ILE A 292 33.47 27.02 38.17
N LYS A 293 33.89 26.57 36.99
CA LYS A 293 35.19 26.88 36.37
C LYS A 293 34.99 27.57 35.04
N GLY A 294 35.64 28.72 34.84
CA GLY A 294 35.58 29.51 33.61
C GLY A 294 36.24 30.87 33.81
N LYS A 295 36.34 31.68 32.74
CA LYS A 295 36.79 33.07 32.87
C LYS A 295 35.83 33.80 33.82
N LYS A 296 36.34 34.32 34.93
CA LYS A 296 35.56 35.19 35.83
C LYS A 296 35.14 36.42 35.01
N ILE A 297 33.86 36.52 34.70
CA ILE A 297 33.25 37.75 34.21
C ILE A 297 32.51 38.31 35.42
N ALA A 298 32.83 39.55 35.81
CA ALA A 298 32.10 40.24 36.85
C ALA A 298 30.62 40.28 36.42
N TYR A 299 29.73 39.74 37.26
CA TYR A 299 28.30 39.91 37.07
C TYR A 299 27.99 41.40 37.21
N PRO A 300 27.39 42.06 36.20
CA PRO A 300 26.69 43.30 36.43
C PRO A 300 25.34 42.90 37.04
N GLY A 301 25.15 43.08 38.35
CA GLY A 301 23.79 43.20 38.85
C GLY A 301 23.13 44.41 38.16
N PRO A 302 21.79 44.43 37.97
CA PRO A 302 21.11 45.69 37.70
C PRO A 302 21.43 46.62 38.88
N GLY A 303 22.41 47.51 38.66
CA GLY A 303 22.85 48.52 39.61
C GLY A 303 23.94 48.16 40.62
N THR A 304 24.70 47.05 40.56
CA THR A 304 25.94 46.92 41.39
C THR A 304 26.84 45.74 41.00
N ALA A 305 28.15 45.94 41.15
CA ALA A 305 29.21 44.97 40.85
C ALA A 305 29.09 43.67 41.67
N ALA A 306 29.39 42.53 41.04
CA ALA A 306 29.65 41.28 41.74
C ALA A 306 30.74 41.47 42.80
N SER A 307 30.39 41.27 44.08
CA SER A 307 31.33 41.13 45.18
C SER A 307 31.10 39.82 45.93
N PHE A 308 32.20 39.15 46.27
CA PHE A 308 32.33 38.50 47.58
C PHE A 308 33.31 39.37 48.39
N PRO A 309 33.28 39.26 49.72
CA PRO A 309 32.60 40.16 50.65
C PRO A 309 33.13 41.61 50.69
N LYS A 310 32.20 42.50 51.07
CA LYS A 310 32.27 43.90 51.54
C LYS A 310 33.66 44.57 51.58
N ASP A 311 33.83 45.64 50.82
CA ASP A 311 33.98 46.99 51.40
C ASP A 311 34.13 48.11 50.35
N GLN A 312 33.66 49.29 50.77
CA GLN A 312 33.97 50.65 50.31
C GLN A 312 33.02 51.35 49.32
N GLN A 313 32.43 52.41 49.88
CA GLN A 313 31.61 53.48 49.34
C GLN A 313 32.27 54.21 48.16
N ASN A 314 31.44 54.61 47.19
CA ASN A 314 31.54 55.93 46.54
C ASN A 314 30.18 56.24 45.88
N LYS A 315 29.36 57.07 46.56
CA LYS A 315 28.13 57.66 46.01
C LYS A 315 28.54 58.69 44.95
N LYS A 316 28.01 58.58 43.73
CA LYS A 316 28.05 59.66 42.72
C LYS A 316 26.90 60.62 43.09
N GLN A 317 27.21 61.88 43.44
CA GLN A 317 26.19 62.92 43.66
C GLN A 317 25.44 63.16 42.34
N ILE A 318 24.11 63.16 42.40
CA ILE A 318 23.24 63.50 41.27
C ILE A 318 22.50 64.76 41.71
N TYR A 319 22.61 65.83 40.94
CA TYR A 319 21.89 67.08 41.18
C TYR A 319 20.52 66.98 40.52
N SER A 320 19.48 67.49 41.17
CA SER A 320 18.11 67.42 40.67
C SER A 320 17.38 68.74 40.82
N GLN A 321 16.76 69.20 39.74
CA GLN A 321 16.00 70.45 39.69
C GLN A 321 14.55 70.18 39.26
N GLN A 322 13.63 71.01 39.73
CA GLN A 322 12.23 71.03 39.32
C GLN A 322 11.79 72.48 39.21
N PHE A 323 11.16 72.85 38.09
CA PHE A 323 10.78 74.23 37.83
C PHE A 323 9.30 74.45 38.14
N ASP A 324 8.99 75.55 38.83
CA ASP A 324 7.63 75.93 39.22
C ASP A 324 7.05 76.99 38.28
N PHE A 325 5.97 76.65 37.59
CA PHE A 325 5.18 77.53 36.73
C PHE A 325 3.75 77.73 37.26
N SER A 326 3.49 77.39 38.52
CA SER A 326 2.16 77.45 39.14
C SER A 326 1.56 78.86 39.15
N GLU A 327 2.37 79.91 39.33
CA GLU A 327 1.90 81.31 39.29
C GLU A 327 1.39 81.71 37.89
N ILE A 328 2.04 81.25 36.82
CA ILE A 328 1.67 81.54 35.43
C ILE A 328 0.37 80.85 35.03
N LEU A 329 0.05 79.69 35.63
CA LEU A 329 -1.23 78.99 35.42
C LEU A 329 -2.39 79.60 36.22
N SER A 330 -2.12 80.38 37.27
CA SER A 330 -3.14 80.92 38.18
C SER A 330 -3.65 82.34 37.82
N ALA A 331 -2.99 83.05 36.90
CA ALA A 331 -3.37 84.41 36.47
C ALA A 331 -4.47 84.41 35.38
N GLY A 332 -5.72 84.22 35.79
CA GLY A 332 -6.88 84.07 34.90
C GLY A 332 -7.39 85.34 34.18
N ASN A 333 -6.60 86.04 33.35
CA ASN A 333 -7.12 87.17 32.56
C ASN A 333 -6.44 87.53 31.20
N TYR A 334 -5.78 86.58 30.51
CA TYR A 334 -5.32 86.80 29.11
C TYR A 334 -5.85 85.73 28.15
N PRO A 335 -6.89 86.02 27.32
CA PRO A 335 -7.64 84.99 26.59
C PRO A 335 -7.08 84.56 25.22
N GLU A 336 -5.83 84.87 24.84
CA GLU A 336 -5.27 84.48 23.53
C GLU A 336 -3.94 83.69 23.55
N LYS A 337 -3.51 83.14 24.69
CA LYS A 337 -2.33 82.25 24.74
C LYS A 337 -2.59 80.99 25.56
N ARG A 338 -3.42 80.10 25.01
CA ARG A 338 -3.54 78.72 25.51
C ARG A 338 -2.32 77.95 25.01
N PHE A 339 -1.40 77.60 25.90
CA PHE A 339 -0.22 76.79 25.58
C PHE A 339 -0.65 75.52 24.87
N GLY A 340 -0.38 75.47 23.58
CA GLY A 340 -0.85 74.42 22.66
C GLY A 340 -0.13 73.08 22.81
N ASN A 341 0.82 72.95 23.74
CA ASN A 341 1.41 71.70 24.25
C ASN A 341 2.21 72.03 25.54
N HIS A 342 2.06 71.24 26.62
CA HIS A 342 2.62 71.53 27.96
C HIS A 342 4.08 71.04 28.11
N PHE A 343 5.00 71.60 27.32
CA PHE A 343 6.42 71.26 27.39
C PHE A 343 7.30 72.50 27.62
N VAL A 344 8.42 72.30 28.32
CA VAL A 344 9.49 73.28 28.57
C VAL A 344 10.78 72.70 28.03
N GLU A 345 11.49 73.45 27.18
CA GLU A 345 12.82 73.05 26.75
C GLU A 345 13.88 73.60 27.68
N ILE A 346 14.80 72.75 28.12
CA ILE A 346 15.93 73.14 28.97
C ILE A 346 17.20 73.16 28.13
N SER A 347 17.95 74.24 28.22
CA SER A 347 19.26 74.38 27.58
C SER A 347 20.30 74.88 28.56
N LYS A 348 21.59 74.73 28.23
CA LYS A 348 22.66 75.48 28.88
C LYS A 348 22.65 76.96 28.43
N PRO A 349 23.32 77.86 29.16
CA PRO A 349 23.49 79.26 28.74
C PRO A 349 24.15 79.44 27.37
N ASP A 350 24.92 78.46 26.90
CA ASP A 350 25.53 78.45 25.56
C ASP A 350 24.56 78.03 24.43
N GLY A 351 23.29 77.75 24.76
CA GLY A 351 22.25 77.34 23.82
C GLY A 351 22.19 75.83 23.55
N THR A 352 23.05 75.02 24.18
CA THR A 352 23.00 73.56 24.01
C THR A 352 21.76 72.98 24.68
N HIS A 353 20.89 72.31 23.92
CA HIS A 353 19.70 71.65 24.45
C HIS A 353 20.09 70.47 25.37
N LEU A 354 19.44 70.39 26.53
CA LEU A 354 19.62 69.33 27.53
C LEU A 354 18.47 68.33 27.50
N GLU A 355 17.24 68.79 27.71
CA GLU A 355 16.06 67.93 27.77
C GLU A 355 14.77 68.76 27.59
N THR A 356 13.67 68.11 27.19
CA THR A 356 12.33 68.69 27.18
C THR A 356 11.51 68.12 28.32
N LEU A 357 11.07 68.96 29.25
CA LEU A 357 10.29 68.57 30.42
C LEU A 357 8.80 68.83 30.21
N ILE A 358 7.96 68.05 30.89
CA ILE A 358 6.50 68.19 30.85
C ILE A 358 6.03 68.96 32.07
N ILE A 359 5.15 69.96 31.89
CA ILE A 359 4.49 70.65 33.01
C ILE A 359 3.28 69.82 33.46
N GLY A 360 3.26 69.41 34.72
CA GLY A 360 2.14 68.73 35.36
C GLY A 360 0.94 69.67 35.60
N GLN A 361 -0.23 69.09 35.87
CA GLN A 361 -1.45 69.87 36.15
C GLN A 361 -1.36 70.77 37.40
N ASN A 362 -0.38 70.54 38.26
CA ASN A 362 -0.06 71.34 39.44
C ASN A 362 0.92 72.50 39.16
N GLY A 363 1.39 72.65 37.92
CA GLY A 363 2.30 73.73 37.51
C GLY A 363 3.78 73.43 37.64
N PHE A 364 4.18 72.26 38.14
CA PHE A 364 5.58 71.86 38.24
C PHE A 364 6.01 70.98 37.08
N THR A 365 7.28 71.08 36.66
CA THR A 365 7.86 70.15 35.67
C THR A 365 8.23 68.79 36.28
N ASN A 366 8.53 67.78 35.45
CA ASN A 366 9.29 66.61 35.92
C ASN A 366 10.73 67.03 36.30
N ARG A 367 11.37 66.27 37.19
CA ARG A 367 12.73 66.57 37.66
C ARG A 367 13.78 66.34 36.57
N LEU A 368 14.63 67.34 36.35
CA LEU A 368 15.88 67.20 35.60
C LEU A 368 16.94 66.60 36.52
N PHE A 369 17.79 65.70 35.99
CA PHE A 369 18.91 65.12 36.73
C PHE A 369 20.22 65.38 35.97
N THR A 370 21.20 66.00 36.64
CA THR A 370 22.51 66.27 36.07
C THR A 370 23.61 65.60 36.89
N GLU A 371 24.69 65.18 36.21
CA GLU A 371 25.84 64.56 36.87
C GLU A 371 26.81 65.60 37.49
N LYS A 372 26.54 66.89 37.31
CA LYS A 372 27.32 68.04 37.77
C LYS A 372 26.40 69.23 38.07
N ASP A 373 26.85 70.09 38.98
CA ASP A 373 26.30 71.42 39.24
C ASP A 373 26.53 72.30 38.00
N GLU A 374 25.48 72.55 37.21
CA GLU A 374 25.52 73.29 35.95
C GLU A 374 24.30 74.20 35.84
N GLU A 375 24.51 75.50 35.57
CA GLU A 375 23.46 76.48 35.30
C GLU A 375 22.65 76.09 34.05
N VAL A 376 21.32 76.24 34.11
CA VAL A 376 20.41 75.89 33.02
C VAL A 376 19.36 76.96 32.81
N ILE A 377 18.85 77.06 31.59
CA ILE A 377 17.81 78.01 31.18
C ILE A 377 16.58 77.23 30.70
N ALA A 378 15.42 77.61 31.22
CA ALA A 378 14.13 77.02 30.86
C ALA A 378 13.33 77.91 29.89
N TRP A 379 12.86 77.33 28.78
CA TRP A 379 12.10 78.01 27.73
C TRP A 379 10.66 77.47 27.65
N ALA A 380 9.66 78.34 27.84
CA ALA A 380 8.24 77.98 27.76
C ALA A 380 7.53 78.66 26.56
N GLY A 381 6.92 77.86 25.67
CA GLY A 381 6.31 78.33 24.41
C GLY A 381 7.34 78.66 23.32
N ASP A 382 6.94 79.32 22.22
CA ASP A 382 7.82 79.70 21.08
C ASP A 382 8.90 80.76 21.45
N GLY A 383 9.71 80.50 22.49
CA GLY A 383 10.86 81.29 22.91
C GLY A 383 10.55 82.63 23.60
N GLN A 384 9.44 82.77 24.33
CA GLN A 384 8.98 84.08 24.84
C GLN A 384 9.13 84.33 26.36
N TRP A 385 9.69 83.41 27.16
CA TRP A 385 9.97 83.61 28.59
C TRP A 385 11.27 82.93 29.00
N GLU A 386 12.06 83.58 29.85
CA GLU A 386 13.36 83.14 30.35
C GLU A 386 13.33 83.17 31.88
N VAL A 387 13.55 82.03 32.52
CA VAL A 387 13.66 81.91 33.99
C VAL A 387 15.05 81.39 34.32
N HIS A 388 15.76 82.14 35.16
CA HIS A 388 17.08 81.80 35.70
C HIS A 388 16.89 81.38 37.15
N GLU A 389 17.27 80.16 37.49
CA GLU A 389 17.33 79.69 38.88
C GLU A 389 18.75 79.18 39.18
N GLU A 390 19.34 79.69 40.26
CA GLU A 390 20.59 79.18 40.83
C GLU A 390 20.28 78.09 41.87
N PHE A 391 21.17 77.10 42.02
CA PHE A 391 20.95 75.91 42.85
C PHE A 391 20.72 76.22 44.33
N GLU A 392 19.79 75.47 44.95
CA GLU A 392 19.79 75.20 46.39
C GLU A 392 20.32 73.79 46.65
N ASP A 393 21.38 73.67 47.47
CA ASP A 393 21.87 72.41 48.00
C ASP A 393 20.82 71.78 48.92
N ILE A 394 20.22 70.66 48.49
CA ILE A 394 19.31 69.89 49.36
C ILE A 394 20.16 68.93 50.20
N GLU A 395 20.58 69.37 51.39
CA GLU A 395 21.01 68.46 52.45
C GLU A 395 19.81 67.61 52.92
N GLU A 396 19.95 66.29 52.82
CA GLU A 396 19.02 65.28 53.34
C GLU A 396 18.64 65.57 54.80
N GLN A 397 17.38 65.96 55.04
CA GLN A 397 16.75 65.81 56.34
C GLN A 397 16.53 64.32 56.63
N ASN A 398 17.37 63.78 57.51
CA ASN A 398 17.09 62.55 58.25
C ASN A 398 15.92 62.76 59.21
N ASN A 399 14.88 61.91 59.16
CA ASN A 399 14.56 60.96 60.24
C ASN A 399 13.17 60.30 60.08
N ASP A 400 13.19 58.98 60.36
CA ASP A 400 12.20 58.19 61.10
C ASP A 400 10.74 58.06 60.58
N ASN A 401 10.34 56.85 60.17
CA ASN A 401 9.59 55.90 61.02
C ASN A 401 8.97 54.72 60.21
N GLU A 402 9.12 53.53 60.82
CA GLU A 402 8.46 52.21 60.65
C GLU A 402 8.54 51.43 59.32
#